data_AF-A0A316JS10-F1
#
_entry.id   AF-A0A316JS10-F1
#
_cell.length_a   1.000
_cell.length_b   1.000
_cell.length_c   1.000
_cell.angle_alpha   90.00
_cell.angle_beta   90.00
_cell.angle_gamma   90.00
#
_symmetry.space_group_name_H-M   'P 1'
#
loop_
_entity.id
_entity.type
_entity.pdbx_description
1 polymer ?
#
loop_
_entity_poly.entity_id
_entity_poly.type
_entity_poly.pdbx_seq_one_letter_code
_entity_poly.pdbx_strand_id
1 'polypeptide(L)'
;MAAKRSAPSASAKGAAPVQDGGDLNADQALALVSMSLMQKLAAQGELPWVWNESEDGGACDVASLRQRLELTQLALQTGAPLSTAEVTYLMGARPGSAEVERGGLRARRISRNVWKLAQTAGAEARRGEVTSFSSFNDGRRRFG
;
A
#
# COMPACT_ATOMS: atom_id res chain seq x y z
N MET A 1 56.52 -50.63 -14.02
CA MET A 1 55.14 -50.30 -13.58
C MET A 1 55.21 -49.35 -12.39
N ALA A 2 54.21 -48.48 -12.27
CA ALA A 2 54.23 -47.14 -11.66
C ALA A 2 54.78 -47.00 -10.22
N ALA A 3 55.56 -45.94 -10.01
CA ALA A 3 55.96 -45.42 -8.71
C ALA A 3 54.79 -44.67 -8.04
N LYS A 4 54.40 -45.09 -6.83
CA LYS A 4 53.48 -44.34 -5.97
C LYS A 4 54.28 -43.46 -5.01
N ARG A 5 54.06 -42.14 -5.08
CA ARG A 5 54.54 -41.13 -4.13
C ARG A 5 53.42 -40.85 -3.12
N SER A 6 53.71 -41.03 -1.83
CA SER A 6 52.98 -40.52 -0.65
C SER A 6 54.06 -40.25 0.41
N ALA A 7 54.14 -39.17 1.19
CA ALA A 7 53.28 -38.02 1.54
C ALA A 7 54.21 -36.75 1.71
N PRO A 8 53.87 -35.59 2.37
CA PRO A 8 53.38 -35.52 3.76
C PRO A 8 52.35 -34.40 4.10
N SER A 9 51.57 -34.66 5.17
CA SER A 9 51.24 -33.74 6.27
C SER A 9 50.75 -32.31 5.96
N ALA A 10 49.46 -32.07 6.19
CA ALA A 10 49.00 -30.84 6.84
C ALA A 10 47.96 -31.20 7.90
N SER A 11 48.42 -31.20 9.15
CA SER A 11 47.62 -31.35 10.35
C SER A 11 46.47 -30.34 10.37
N ALA A 12 45.25 -30.86 10.55
CA ALA A 12 44.11 -30.09 10.99
C ALA A 12 44.49 -29.37 12.29
N LYS A 13 44.59 -28.05 12.26
CA LYS A 13 44.83 -27.23 13.45
C LYS A 13 43.59 -26.39 13.72
N GLY A 14 42.80 -26.88 14.67
CA GLY A 14 42.08 -26.06 15.64
C GLY A 14 40.87 -25.30 15.12
N ALA A 15 39.73 -26.00 15.08
CA ALA A 15 38.47 -25.39 15.46
C ALA A 15 38.58 -24.90 16.91
N ALA A 16 38.39 -23.60 17.14
CA ALA A 16 38.15 -23.08 18.49
C ALA A 16 36.67 -23.36 18.85
N PRO A 17 36.37 -23.91 20.04
CA PRO A 17 35.01 -24.22 20.44
C PRO A 17 34.32 -23.07 21.19
N VAL A 18 33.04 -22.88 20.83
CA VAL A 18 31.86 -22.81 21.71
C VAL A 18 31.60 -21.54 22.54
N GLN A 19 30.50 -20.86 22.13
CA GLN A 19 29.43 -20.21 22.92
C GLN A 19 29.77 -19.10 23.93
N ASP A 20 29.26 -17.89 23.68
CA ASP A 20 28.48 -17.13 24.68
C ASP A 20 27.50 -16.17 23.97
N GLY A 21 26.40 -15.82 24.63
CA GLY A 21 25.23 -15.17 24.05
C GLY A 21 25.40 -13.71 23.60
N GLY A 22 24.45 -13.26 22.78
CA GLY A 22 23.91 -11.89 22.86
C GLY A 22 24.34 -10.86 21.81
N ASP A 23 25.59 -10.84 21.35
CA ASP A 23 26.09 -9.64 20.64
C ASP A 23 26.59 -9.93 19.23
N LEU A 24 25.65 -9.97 18.27
CA LEU A 24 25.97 -9.83 16.85
C LEU A 24 26.43 -8.40 16.60
N ASN A 25 27.68 -8.20 16.17
CA ASN A 25 28.12 -6.90 15.68
C ASN A 25 27.27 -6.48 14.46
N ALA A 26 27.06 -5.17 14.25
CA ALA A 26 26.24 -4.63 13.17
C ALA A 26 26.65 -5.17 11.79
N ASP A 27 27.96 -5.33 11.55
CA ASP A 27 28.48 -5.92 10.31
C ASP A 27 28.09 -7.39 10.13
N GLN A 28 28.05 -8.17 11.22
CA GLN A 28 27.66 -9.57 11.18
C GLN A 28 26.14 -9.73 11.00
N ALA A 29 25.35 -8.89 11.65
CA ALA A 29 23.91 -8.84 11.45
C ALA A 29 23.57 -8.44 10.00
N LEU A 30 24.24 -7.41 9.46
CA LEU A 30 24.07 -6.97 8.09
C LEU A 30 24.50 -8.05 7.08
N ALA A 31 25.58 -8.76 7.36
CA ALA A 31 26.02 -9.89 6.54
C ALA A 31 24.98 -11.02 6.52
N LEU A 32 24.38 -11.36 7.66
CA LEU A 32 23.34 -12.39 7.74
C LEU A 32 22.04 -11.96 7.02
N VAL A 33 21.64 -10.69 7.16
CA VAL A 33 20.46 -10.15 6.48
C VAL A 33 20.66 -10.09 4.97
N SER A 34 21.81 -9.59 4.51
CA SER A 34 22.14 -9.51 3.08
C SER A 34 22.23 -10.90 2.45
N MET A 35 22.86 -11.86 3.13
CA MET A 35 22.94 -13.24 2.66
C MET A 35 21.56 -13.91 2.59
N SER A 36 20.70 -13.67 3.58
CA SER A 36 19.31 -14.18 3.56
C SER A 36 18.47 -13.57 2.44
N LEU A 37 18.65 -12.27 2.17
CA LEU A 37 17.99 -11.58 1.05
C LEU A 37 18.47 -12.12 -0.30
N MET A 38 19.77 -12.30 -0.48
CA MET A 38 20.34 -12.89 -1.70
C MET A 38 19.85 -14.32 -1.92
N GLN A 39 19.77 -15.14 -0.86
CA GLN A 39 19.22 -16.49 -0.95
C GLN A 39 17.74 -16.47 -1.35
N LYS A 40 16.95 -15.54 -0.80
CA LYS A 40 15.54 -15.40 -1.15
C LYS A 40 15.35 -14.95 -2.61
N LEU A 41 16.17 -14.00 -3.08
CA LEU A 41 16.15 -13.55 -4.48
C LEU A 41 16.66 -14.61 -5.45
N ALA A 42 17.68 -15.39 -5.08
CA ALA A 42 18.22 -16.46 -5.90
C ALA A 42 17.25 -17.67 -5.98
N ALA A 43 16.53 -17.97 -4.90
CA ALA A 43 15.51 -19.02 -4.88
C ALA A 43 14.20 -18.59 -5.59
N GLN A 44 13.90 -17.28 -5.58
CA GLN A 44 12.76 -16.67 -6.28
C GLN A 44 13.27 -15.95 -7.53
N GLY A 45 13.73 -16.71 -8.53
CA GLY A 45 14.20 -16.15 -9.81
C GLY A 45 13.18 -15.17 -10.41
N GLU A 46 13.68 -14.01 -10.88
CA GLU A 46 12.93 -12.86 -11.44
C GLU A 46 11.56 -12.68 -10.79
N LEU A 47 11.52 -12.00 -9.64
CA LEU A 47 10.25 -11.53 -9.06
C LEU A 47 9.50 -10.75 -10.14
N PRO A 48 8.29 -11.20 -10.55
CA PRO A 48 7.41 -10.34 -11.31
C PRO A 48 7.25 -9.08 -10.47
N TRP A 49 7.43 -7.91 -11.08
CA TRP A 49 6.99 -6.67 -10.46
C TRP A 49 5.51 -6.87 -10.13
N VAL A 50 5.20 -7.18 -8.86
CA VAL A 50 3.85 -7.43 -8.40
C VAL A 50 3.17 -6.07 -8.39
N TRP A 51 2.58 -5.73 -9.52
CA TRP A 51 1.40 -4.90 -9.50
C TRP A 51 0.43 -5.69 -8.63
N ASN A 52 0.08 -5.10 -7.49
CA ASN A 52 -0.87 -5.65 -6.55
C ASN A 52 -2.22 -5.82 -7.27
N GLU A 53 -2.38 -6.95 -7.96
CA GLU A 53 -3.62 -7.47 -8.50
C GLU A 53 -4.44 -7.96 -7.30
N SER A 54 -5.63 -7.40 -7.06
CA SER A 54 -6.89 -8.02 -7.51
C SER A 54 -7.15 -9.34 -6.75
N GLU A 55 -8.24 -9.53 -6.01
CA GLU A 55 -9.61 -9.52 -6.52
C GLU A 55 -10.59 -9.26 -5.35
N ASP A 56 -11.70 -8.56 -5.62
CA ASP A 56 -12.83 -8.34 -4.71
C ASP A 56 -12.52 -7.90 -3.26
N GLY A 57 -12.22 -6.61 -3.11
CA GLY A 57 -12.22 -5.97 -1.78
C GLY A 57 -11.04 -6.39 -0.90
N GLY A 58 -9.86 -6.55 -1.51
CA GLY A 58 -8.61 -6.87 -0.85
C GLY A 58 -8.37 -6.10 0.45
N ALA A 59 -7.54 -6.69 1.34
CA ALA A 59 -7.27 -6.17 2.68
C ALA A 59 -7.10 -4.64 2.67
N CYS A 60 -8.06 -3.95 3.28
CA CYS A 60 -8.05 -2.50 3.34
C CYS A 60 -6.96 -2.06 4.32
N ASP A 61 -5.87 -1.51 3.79
CA ASP A 61 -4.87 -0.86 4.63
C ASP A 61 -5.46 0.42 5.25
N VAL A 62 -5.77 0.33 6.55
CA VAL A 62 -6.41 1.39 7.32
C VAL A 62 -5.49 2.62 7.43
N ALA A 63 -4.16 2.43 7.43
CA ALA A 63 -3.22 3.53 7.54
C ALA A 63 -3.22 4.38 6.27
N SER A 64 -3.10 3.77 5.08
CA SER A 64 -3.20 4.50 3.81
C SER A 64 -4.59 5.07 3.56
N LEU A 65 -5.66 4.38 3.98
CA LEU A 65 -7.01 4.93 3.93
C LEU A 65 -7.12 6.21 4.75
N ARG A 66 -6.65 6.18 5.99
CA ARG A 66 -6.66 7.34 6.89
C ARG A 66 -5.92 8.52 6.27
N GLN A 67 -4.69 8.29 5.81
CA GLN A 67 -3.88 9.32 5.16
C GLN A 67 -4.60 9.93 3.95
N ARG A 68 -5.22 9.09 3.11
CA ARG A 68 -5.97 9.56 1.94
C ARG A 68 -7.17 10.43 2.33
N LEU A 69 -7.89 10.06 3.39
CA LEU A 69 -9.03 10.84 3.89
C LEU A 69 -8.59 12.19 4.47
N GLU A 70 -7.49 12.22 5.24
CA GLU A 70 -6.91 13.45 5.78
C GLU A 70 -6.46 14.40 4.66
N LEU A 71 -5.77 13.87 3.64
CA LEU A 71 -5.37 14.65 2.46
C LEU A 71 -6.57 15.14 1.65
N THR A 72 -7.62 14.34 1.53
CA THR A 72 -8.86 14.73 0.83
C THR A 72 -9.52 15.90 1.54
N GLN A 73 -9.62 15.84 2.88
CA GLN A 73 -10.15 16.93 3.67
C GLN A 73 -9.30 18.20 3.51
N LEU A 74 -7.98 18.09 3.57
CA LEU A 74 -7.07 19.22 3.39
C LEU A 74 -7.22 19.84 2.00
N ALA A 75 -7.32 19.04 0.94
CA ALA A 75 -7.52 19.51 -0.43
C ALA A 75 -8.84 20.29 -0.57
N LEU A 76 -9.91 19.82 0.08
CA LEU A 76 -11.20 20.51 0.08
C LEU A 76 -11.16 21.83 0.85
N GLN A 77 -10.48 21.87 2.00
CA GLN A 77 -10.37 23.07 2.82
C GLN A 77 -9.50 24.14 2.15
N THR A 78 -8.39 23.73 1.55
CA THR A 78 -7.44 24.66 0.91
C THR A 78 -7.91 25.08 -0.48
N GLY A 79 -8.64 24.22 -1.19
CA GLY A 79 -9.00 24.43 -2.59
C GLY A 79 -7.79 24.53 -3.53
N ALA A 80 -6.63 24.01 -3.10
CA ALA A 80 -5.37 24.08 -3.82
C ALA A 80 -5.45 23.35 -5.18
N PRO A 81 -4.69 23.80 -6.19
CA PRO A 81 -4.61 23.10 -7.47
C PRO A 81 -3.92 21.74 -7.30
N LEU A 82 -4.52 20.70 -7.88
CA LEU A 82 -4.02 19.32 -7.85
C LEU A 82 -3.66 18.82 -9.25
N SER A 83 -2.69 17.93 -9.33
CA SER A 83 -2.34 17.17 -10.52
C SER A 83 -3.31 16.01 -10.77
N THR A 84 -3.25 15.46 -11.98
CA THR A 84 -4.07 14.30 -12.38
C THR A 84 -3.76 13.07 -11.53
N ALA A 85 -2.50 12.87 -11.14
CA ALA A 85 -2.09 11.76 -10.29
C ALA A 85 -2.65 11.90 -8.86
N GLU A 86 -2.58 13.10 -8.29
CA GLU A 86 -3.13 13.38 -6.96
C GLU A 86 -4.64 13.22 -6.93
N VAL A 87 -5.36 13.76 -7.93
CA VAL A 87 -6.82 13.54 -8.03
C VAL A 87 -7.16 12.07 -8.17
N THR A 88 -6.37 11.32 -8.96
CA THR A 88 -6.55 9.87 -9.11
C THR A 88 -6.38 9.16 -7.77
N TYR A 89 -5.35 9.53 -7.00
CA TYR A 89 -5.10 9.00 -5.67
C TYR A 89 -6.26 9.32 -4.71
N LEU A 90 -6.65 10.60 -4.60
CA LEU A 90 -7.70 11.04 -3.66
C LEU A 90 -9.06 10.43 -3.99
N MET A 91 -9.50 10.50 -5.25
CA MET A 91 -10.79 9.94 -5.68
C MET A 91 -10.78 8.42 -5.86
N GLY A 92 -9.60 7.79 -5.84
CA GLY A 92 -9.41 6.37 -6.16
C GLY A 92 -9.83 5.99 -7.59
N ALA A 93 -9.96 6.97 -8.49
CA ALA A 93 -10.36 6.77 -9.89
C ALA A 93 -9.68 7.83 -10.76
N ARG A 94 -9.18 7.38 -11.91
CA ARG A 94 -8.55 8.28 -12.88
C ARG A 94 -9.63 9.14 -13.55
N PRO A 95 -9.47 10.49 -13.57
CA PRO A 95 -10.44 11.34 -14.24
C PRO A 95 -10.44 11.09 -15.77
N GLY A 96 -11.59 10.76 -16.34
CA GLY A 96 -11.75 10.51 -17.78
C GLY A 96 -12.22 11.74 -18.59
N SER A 97 -12.89 12.69 -17.94
CA SER A 97 -13.51 13.87 -18.54
C SER A 97 -13.07 15.15 -17.83
N ALA A 98 -13.38 16.34 -18.40
CA ALA A 98 -13.06 17.62 -17.76
C ALA A 98 -13.72 17.82 -16.39
N GLU A 99 -14.73 17.01 -16.08
CA GLU A 99 -15.42 16.98 -14.81
C GLU A 99 -15.78 15.54 -14.47
N VAL A 100 -15.53 15.12 -13.23
CA VAL A 100 -15.78 13.76 -12.75
C VAL A 100 -16.33 13.83 -11.33
N GLU A 101 -17.40 13.08 -11.07
CA GLU A 101 -18.01 12.96 -9.75
C GLU A 101 -17.93 11.52 -9.25
N ARG A 102 -17.56 11.34 -7.98
CA ARG A 102 -17.53 10.03 -7.32
C ARG A 102 -17.69 10.18 -5.81
N GLY A 103 -18.59 9.40 -5.21
CA GLY A 103 -18.67 9.27 -3.75
C GLY A 103 -18.87 10.61 -3.01
N GLY A 104 -19.55 11.58 -3.64
CA GLY A 104 -19.76 12.91 -3.06
C GLY A 104 -18.64 13.92 -3.31
N LEU A 105 -17.57 13.54 -4.01
CA LEU A 105 -16.52 14.43 -4.49
C LEU A 105 -16.69 14.74 -5.97
N ARG A 106 -16.37 15.97 -6.35
CA ARG A 106 -16.33 16.47 -7.73
C ARG A 106 -14.92 16.98 -8.03
N ALA A 107 -14.28 16.45 -9.06
CA ALA A 107 -13.04 16.98 -9.59
C ALA A 107 -13.32 17.72 -10.91
N ARG A 108 -12.88 18.97 -11.00
CA ARG A 108 -13.00 19.80 -12.20
C ARG A 108 -11.63 20.20 -12.72
N ARG A 109 -11.38 19.97 -14.01
CA ARG A 109 -10.16 20.37 -14.69
C ARG A 109 -10.17 21.87 -14.97
N ILE A 110 -9.19 22.59 -14.46
CA ILE A 110 -8.96 24.02 -14.73
C ILE A 110 -8.05 24.18 -15.95
N SER A 111 -6.98 23.38 -16.04
CA SER A 111 -6.02 23.38 -17.14
C SER A 111 -5.39 22.00 -17.32
N ARG A 112 -4.43 21.85 -18.25
CA ARG A 112 -3.67 20.61 -18.40
C ARG A 112 -2.97 20.27 -17.08
N ASN A 113 -3.29 19.10 -16.54
CA ASN A 113 -2.76 18.62 -15.27
C ASN A 113 -3.04 19.54 -14.06
N VAL A 114 -4.09 20.38 -14.13
CA VAL A 114 -4.50 21.24 -13.03
C VAL A 114 -5.98 21.02 -12.77
N TRP A 115 -6.30 20.55 -11.58
CA TRP A 115 -7.63 20.17 -11.13
C TRP A 115 -7.97 20.83 -9.81
N LYS A 116 -9.26 21.02 -9.58
CA LYS A 116 -9.81 21.46 -8.31
C LYS A 116 -10.79 20.43 -7.79
N LEU A 117 -10.64 20.06 -6.53
CA LEU A 117 -11.54 19.15 -5.82
C LEU A 117 -12.60 19.95 -5.07
N ALA A 118 -13.84 19.50 -5.12
CA ALA A 118 -14.98 20.09 -4.40
C ALA A 118 -15.89 18.98 -3.88
N GLN A 119 -16.72 19.28 -2.88
CA GLN A 119 -17.85 18.42 -2.54
C GLN A 119 -19.01 18.65 -3.51
N THR A 120 -19.73 17.60 -3.87
CA THR A 120 -20.97 17.72 -4.65
C THR A 120 -22.05 18.41 -3.79
N ALA A 121 -22.81 19.33 -4.36
CA ALA A 121 -23.80 20.16 -3.66
C ALA A 121 -24.88 19.36 -2.88
N GLY A 122 -25.10 18.09 -3.22
CA GLY A 122 -26.01 17.21 -2.48
C GLY A 122 -25.42 16.58 -1.20
N ALA A 123 -24.13 16.80 -0.89
CA ALA A 123 -23.48 16.31 0.33
C ALA A 123 -23.59 17.31 1.49
N GLU A 124 -23.59 18.61 1.20
CA GLU A 124 -23.73 19.66 2.20
C GLU A 124 -25.12 19.62 2.88
N ALA A 125 -26.17 19.35 2.10
CA ALA A 125 -27.53 19.11 2.61
C ALA A 125 -27.64 17.86 3.52
N ARG A 126 -26.75 16.87 3.36
CA ARG A 126 -26.75 15.61 4.13
C ARG A 126 -25.86 15.62 5.37
N ARG A 127 -25.11 16.69 5.62
CA ARG A 127 -24.26 16.80 6.82
C ARG A 127 -25.08 16.86 8.13
N GLY A 128 -26.41 17.05 8.04
CA GLY A 128 -27.34 17.09 9.19
C GLY A 128 -28.44 16.03 9.18
N GLU A 129 -28.57 15.18 8.16
CA GLU A 129 -29.67 14.22 8.07
C GLU A 129 -29.12 12.80 7.94
N VAL A 130 -28.90 12.17 9.09
CA VAL A 130 -28.83 10.72 9.19
C VAL A 130 -30.19 10.23 8.73
N THR A 131 -30.31 9.83 7.46
CA THR A 131 -31.55 9.34 6.87
C THR A 131 -32.07 8.22 7.75
N SER A 132 -33.13 8.57 8.48
CA SER A 132 -33.92 7.68 9.29
C SER A 132 -34.20 6.40 8.49
N PHE A 133 -33.80 5.26 9.06
CA PHE A 133 -34.14 3.91 8.58
C PHE A 133 -35.67 3.63 8.61
N SER A 134 -36.50 4.64 8.86
CA SER A 134 -37.95 4.53 8.96
C SER A 134 -38.68 4.31 7.64
N SER A 135 -38.02 4.50 6.48
CA SER A 135 -38.68 4.28 5.18
C SER A 135 -38.92 2.81 4.82
N PHE A 136 -38.44 1.84 5.61
CA PHE A 136 -38.68 0.42 5.34
C PHE A 136 -39.94 -0.15 6.02
N ASN A 137 -40.63 0.61 6.89
CA ASN A 137 -41.73 0.08 7.71
C ASN A 137 -43.13 0.59 7.35
N ASP A 138 -43.29 1.43 6.33
CA ASP A 138 -44.57 2.05 5.96
C ASP A 138 -45.49 1.16 5.08
N GLY A 139 -45.14 -0.11 4.94
CA GLY A 139 -45.91 -1.07 4.12
C GLY A 139 -46.89 -1.98 4.89
N ARG A 140 -46.88 -1.98 6.24
CA ARG A 140 -47.50 -3.08 7.02
C ARG A 140 -48.82 -2.74 7.73
N ARG A 141 -49.44 -1.56 7.50
CA ARG A 141 -50.68 -1.16 8.19
C ARG A 141 -51.86 -0.83 7.27
N ARG A 142 -52.10 -1.65 6.25
CA ARG A 142 -53.26 -1.48 5.36
C ARG A 142 -54.10 -2.76 5.18
N PHE A 143 -54.32 -3.51 6.26
CA PHE A 143 -55.45 -4.46 6.35
C PHE A 143 -55.91 -4.54 7.80
N GLY A 144 -57.14 -4.09 8.06
CA GLY A 144 -57.80 -4.03 9.36
C GLY A 144 -59.05 -3.17 9.26
#